data_AF-F0G3N3-F1
#
_entry.id   AF-F0G3N3-F1
#
_cell.length_a   1.000
_cell.length_b   1.000
_cell.length_c   1.000
_cell.angle_alpha   90.00
_cell.angle_beta   90.00
_cell.angle_gamma   90.00
#
_symmetry.space_group_name_H-M   'P 1'
#
loop_
_entity.id
_entity.type
_entity.pdbx_description
1 polymer ?
#
loop_
_entity_poly.entity_id
_entity_poly.type
_entity_poly.pdbx_seq_one_letter_code
_entity_poly.pdbx_strand_id
1 'polypeptide(L)' 'GGRPVMKAQIITRIDDKQYRVADVFETYVDHLVNAIEPSRFKF' A
#
# COMPACT_ATOMS: atom_id res chain seq x y z
N GLY A 1 -12.65 -9.58 -4.86
CA GLY A 1 -11.26 -9.12 -5.08
C GLY A 1 -11.34 -7.72 -5.62
N GLY A 2 -10.83 -6.74 -4.89
CA GLY A 2 -10.74 -5.37 -5.38
C GLY A 2 -9.56 -5.22 -6.34
N ARG A 3 -9.65 -4.28 -7.28
CA ARG A 3 -8.54 -3.93 -8.18
C ARG A 3 -7.36 -3.44 -7.34
N PRO A 4 -6.12 -3.88 -7.59
CA PRO A 4 -4.98 -3.49 -6.79
C PRO A 4 -4.72 -1.99 -6.91
N VAL A 5 -4.29 -1.39 -5.81
CA VAL A 5 -4.02 0.05 -5.69
C VAL A 5 -2.55 0.25 -5.35
N MET A 6 -1.88 1.11 -6.11
CA MET A 6 -0.59 1.67 -5.72
C MET A 6 -0.83 2.98 -4.98
N LYS A 7 -0.13 3.17 -3.87
CA LYS A 7 -0.21 4.36 -3.03
C LYS A 7 1.18 4.93 -2.77
N ALA A 8 1.32 6.24 -2.90
CA ALA A 8 2.53 6.95 -2.50
C ALA A 8 2.28 7.78 -1.25
N GLN A 9 3.23 7.71 -0.31
CA GLN A 9 3.14 8.37 0.97
C GLN A 9 4.45 9.10 1.26
N ILE A 10 4.34 10.31 1.81
CA ILE A 10 5.47 11.02 2.42
C ILE A 10 5.47 10.70 3.91
N ILE A 11 6.58 10.15 4.40
CA ILE A 11 6.78 9.86 5.81
C ILE A 11 7.79 10.86 6.35
N THR A 12 7.33 11.78 7.19
CA THR A 12 8.18 12.79 7.82
C THR A 12 8.40 12.41 9.28
N ARG A 13 9.67 12.26 9.69
CA ARG A 13 10.02 12.07 11.10
C ARG A 13 9.85 13.40 11.83
N ILE A 14 9.05 13.41 12.89
CA ILE A 14 8.82 14.60 13.72
C ILE A 14 9.77 14.59 14.92
N ASP A 15 9.90 13.43 15.57
CA ASP A 15 10.81 13.21 16.69
C ASP A 15 11.36 11.78 16.67
N ASP A 16 11.98 11.34 17.78
CA ASP A 16 12.58 10.01 17.83
C ASP A 16 11.59 8.84 17.72
N LYS A 17 10.32 9.07 18.10
CA LYS A 17 9.26 8.04 18.18
C LYS A 17 8.04 8.35 17.32
N GLN A 18 7.94 9.55 16.75
CA GLN A 18 6.79 10.03 16.03
C GLN A 18 7.12 10.29 14.56
N TYR A 19 6.21 9.78 13.72
CA TYR A 19 6.24 9.97 12.28
C TYR A 19 4.87 10.49 11.86
N ARG A 20 4.88 11.48 10.98
CA ARG A 20 3.68 11.91 10.26
C ARG A 20 3.68 11.28 8.89
N VAL A 21 2.56 10.66 8.55
CA VAL A 21 2.31 10.06 7.25
C VAL A 21 1.31 10.95 6.51
N ALA A 22 1.64 11.31 5.27
CA ALA A 22 0.75 12.04 4.38
C ALA A 22 0.64 11.29 3.05
N ASP A 23 -0.60 11.05 2.61
CA ASP A 23 -0.88 10.40 1.33
C ASP A 23 -0.78 11.43 0.20
N VAL A 24 -0.02 11.11 -0.84
CA VAL A 24 0.21 12.03 -1.97
C VAL A 24 -0.64 11.67 -3.16
N PHE A 25 -0.72 10.39 -3.49
CA PHE A 25 -1.59 9.89 -4.55
C PHE A 25 -1.93 8.41 -4.37
N GLU A 26 -3.05 8.02 -4.97
CA GLU A 26 -3.48 6.63 -5.14
C GLU A 26 -3.84 6.42 -6.61
N THR A 27 -3.42 5.30 -7.19
CA THR A 27 -3.79 4.91 -8.55
C THR A 27 -4.09 3.43 -8.63
N TYR A 28 -5.05 3.07 -9.47
CA TYR A 28 -5.28 1.67 -9.81
C TYR A 28 -4.11 1.16 -10.65
N VAL A 29 -3.69 -0.06 -10.35
CA VAL A 29 -2.73 -0.79 -11.17
C VAL A 29 -3.41 -2.06 -11.66
N ASP A 30 -2.92 -2.57 -12.79
CA ASP A 30 -3.34 -3.89 -13.22
C ASP A 30 -2.74 -4.95 -12.31
N HIS A 31 -3.39 -6.11 -12.29
CA HIS A 31 -2.88 -7.24 -11.53
C HIS A 31 -1.48 -7.60 -12.02
N LEU A 32 -0.58 -7.85 -11.07
CA LEU A 32 0.76 -8.34 -11.38
C LEU A 32 0.69 -9.66 -12.14
N VAL A 33 1.31 -9.71 -13.32
CA VAL A 33 1.41 -10.93 -14.13
C VAL A 33 2.35 -11.90 -13.41
N ASN A 34 1.87 -13.11 -13.11
CA ASN A 34 2.58 -14.16 -12.34
C ASN A 34 2.82 -13.87 -10.85
N ALA A 35 2.11 -12.91 -10.24
CA ALA A 35 2.16 -12.79 -8.79
C ALA A 35 1.46 -13.99 -8.14
N ILE A 36 2.14 -14.63 -7.18
CA ILE A 36 1.52 -15.62 -6.30
C ILE A 36 0.52 -14.88 -5.43
N GLU A 37 -0.77 -15.04 -5.70
CA GLU A 37 -1.81 -14.48 -4.84
C GLU A 37 -1.79 -15.22 -3.49
N PRO A 38 -1.59 -14.53 -2.36
CA PRO A 38 -1.65 -15.19 -1.05
C PRO A 38 -3.04 -15.78 -0.85
N SER A 39 -3.10 -16.95 -0.20
CA SER A 39 -4.34 -17.65 0.07
C SER A 39 -5.34 -16.71 0.73
N ARG A 40 -6.53 -16.57 0.12
CA ARG A 40 -7.64 -15.77 0.66
C ARG A 40 -8.28 -16.42 1.89
N PHE A 41 -7.83 -17.61 2.29
CA PHE A 41 -8.32 -18.30 3.46
C PHE A 41 -7.89 -17.54 4.72
N LYS A 42 -8.86 -17.12 5.53
CA LYS A 42 -8.66 -16.65 6.90
C LYS A 42 -9.40 -17.63 7.83
N PHE A 43 -8.71 -18.10 8.87
CA PHE A 43 -9.30 -18.88 9.96
C PHE A 43 -10.18 -18.00 10.85
#